data_AF-A0A401KG93-F1
#
_entry.id   AF-A0A401KG93-F1
#
_cell.length_a   1.000
_cell.length_b   1.000
_cell.length_c   1.000
_cell.angle_alpha   90.00
_cell.angle_beta   90.00
_cell.angle_gamma   90.00
#
_symmetry.space_group_name_H-M   'P 1'
#
loop_
_entity.id
_entity.type
_entity.pdbx_description
1 polymer ?
#
loop_
_entity_poly.entity_id
_entity_poly.type
_entity_poly.pdbx_seq_one_letter_code
_entity_poly.pdbx_strand_id
1 'polypeptide(L)'
;MAPQKQLVLKLTSFRYKKEGISWKDFHEYGTRQHAPKAARIQERHGAYKITHVYTPPITKSLITEKIPWAVRPGWIVDDHDVSVSMYVPDPETLQAIVTDPEFQSLVAGEDHILDQERATVTAGWEEVFVDEGKIVDIDRESWEAFTAMGQGSKKTDAPEDVRI
;
A
#
# COMPACT_ATOMS: atom_id res chain seq x y z
N MET A 1 12.46 -1.74 19.19
CA MET A 1 12.11 -3.13 19.55
C MET A 1 12.99 -4.05 18.70
N ALA A 2 13.32 -5.26 19.14
CA ALA A 2 14.01 -6.19 18.22
C ALA A 2 13.10 -6.42 16.99
N PRO A 3 13.61 -6.37 15.75
CA PRO A 3 12.79 -6.64 14.58
C PRO A 3 12.22 -8.05 14.71
N GLN A 4 10.91 -8.13 14.91
CA GLN A 4 10.22 -9.40 15.03
C GLN A 4 10.09 -9.96 13.60
N LYS A 5 10.66 -11.16 13.37
CA LYS A 5 10.47 -11.88 12.11
C LYS A 5 8.97 -12.16 11.99
N GLN A 6 8.29 -11.43 11.13
CA GLN A 6 6.94 -11.78 10.77
C GLN A 6 6.80 -11.71 9.26
N LEU A 7 6.51 -12.86 8.67
CA LEU A 7 6.02 -12.95 7.32
C LEU A 7 4.66 -12.22 7.28
N VAL A 8 4.60 -11.11 6.53
CA VAL A 8 3.40 -10.28 6.42
C VAL A 8 2.96 -10.16 4.98
N LEU A 9 1.66 -10.32 4.75
CA LEU A 9 1.03 -10.01 3.48
C LEU A 9 0.91 -8.49 3.35
N LYS A 10 1.31 -7.97 2.19
CA LYS A 10 1.32 -6.55 1.85
C LYS A 10 0.40 -6.33 0.64
N LEU A 11 -0.68 -5.57 0.82
CA LEU A 11 -1.47 -5.04 -0.28
C LEU A 11 -1.03 -3.60 -0.56
N THR A 12 -0.67 -3.28 -1.79
CA THR A 12 -0.30 -1.92 -2.21
C THR A 12 -1.21 -1.44 -3.32
N SER A 13 -1.81 -0.27 -3.15
CA SER A 13 -2.51 0.45 -4.22
C SER A 13 -1.68 1.63 -4.70
N PHE A 14 -1.67 1.85 -6.01
CA PHE A 14 -1.02 2.98 -6.68
C PHE A 14 -2.10 3.86 -7.27
N ARG A 15 -2.14 5.12 -6.83
CA ARG A 15 -3.28 6.01 -7.08
C ARG A 15 -2.81 7.35 -7.63
N TYR A 16 -3.70 7.99 -8.37
CA TYR A 16 -3.46 9.26 -9.04
C TYR A 16 -4.40 10.30 -8.46
N LYS A 17 -3.88 11.52 -8.24
CA LYS A 17 -4.76 12.62 -7.87
C LYS A 17 -5.61 12.99 -9.09
N LYS A 18 -6.83 13.45 -8.85
CA LYS A 18 -7.70 13.93 -9.93
C LYS A 18 -7.12 15.17 -10.60
N GLU A 19 -7.45 15.36 -11.88
CA GLU A 19 -7.09 16.58 -12.61
C GLU A 19 -7.68 17.82 -11.91
N GLY A 20 -6.92 18.93 -11.92
CA GLY A 20 -7.32 20.18 -11.25
C GLY A 20 -7.10 20.20 -9.73
N ILE A 21 -6.90 19.06 -9.07
CA ILE A 21 -6.59 19.02 -7.63
C ILE A 21 -5.12 19.40 -7.39
N SER A 22 -4.88 20.29 -6.43
CA SER A 22 -3.54 20.69 -6.03
C SER A 22 -2.86 19.59 -5.20
N TRP A 23 -1.53 19.53 -5.24
CA TRP A 23 -0.77 18.59 -4.40
C TRP A 23 -0.99 18.80 -2.91
N LYS A 24 -1.19 20.06 -2.50
CA LYS A 24 -1.46 20.40 -1.10
C LYS A 24 -2.80 19.82 -0.67
N ASP A 25 -3.87 20.08 -1.44
CA ASP A 25 -5.21 19.61 -1.09
C ASP A 25 -5.29 18.08 -1.11
N PHE A 26 -4.64 17.46 -2.11
CA PHE A 26 -4.51 16.01 -2.18
C PHE A 26 -3.86 15.41 -0.93
N HIS A 27 -2.70 15.95 -0.53
CA HIS A 27 -1.99 15.49 0.66
C HIS A 27 -2.75 15.79 1.96
N GLU A 28 -3.36 16.98 2.10
CA GLU A 28 -4.14 17.34 3.29
C GLU A 28 -5.38 16.46 3.45
N TYR A 29 -6.10 16.17 2.36
CA TYR A 29 -7.21 15.21 2.39
C TYR A 29 -6.73 13.83 2.83
N GLY A 30 -5.71 13.30 2.16
CA GLY A 30 -5.18 11.97 2.46
C GLY A 30 -4.70 11.83 3.90
N THR A 31 -3.90 12.78 4.40
CA THR A 31 -3.25 12.67 5.72
C THR A 31 -4.11 13.11 6.90
N ARG A 32 -5.05 14.04 6.71
CA ARG A 32 -5.86 14.59 7.82
C ARG A 32 -7.29 14.06 7.84
N GLN A 33 -7.81 13.54 6.73
CA GLN A 33 -9.21 13.12 6.63
C GLN A 33 -9.35 11.62 6.37
N HIS A 34 -8.66 11.10 5.36
CA HIS A 34 -8.84 9.71 4.92
C HIS A 34 -8.00 8.72 5.75
N ALA A 35 -6.67 8.85 5.71
CA ALA A 35 -5.75 7.90 6.34
C ALA A 35 -6.01 7.67 7.84
N PRO A 36 -6.30 8.69 8.68
CA PRO A 36 -6.59 8.46 10.09
C PRO A 36 -7.86 7.63 10.33
N LYS A 37 -8.86 7.73 9.45
CA LYS A 37 -10.09 6.93 9.54
C LYS A 37 -9.85 5.50 9.07
N ALA A 38 -9.19 5.34 7.92
CA ALA A 38 -8.80 4.04 7.39
C ALA A 38 -7.93 3.27 8.41
N ALA A 39 -6.93 3.93 9.01
CA ALA A 39 -6.02 3.31 9.97
C ALA A 39 -6.75 2.73 11.19
N ARG A 40 -7.79 3.39 11.71
CA ARG A 40 -8.59 2.86 12.83
C ARG A 40 -9.35 1.59 12.46
N ILE A 41 -9.89 1.54 11.24
CA ILE A 41 -10.59 0.35 10.74
C ILE A 41 -9.59 -0.79 10.55
N GLN A 42 -8.44 -0.49 9.94
CA GLN A 42 -7.38 -1.45 9.67
C GLN A 42 -6.77 -2.02 10.97
N GLU A 43 -6.50 -1.16 11.96
CA GLU A 43 -6.03 -1.57 13.30
C GLU A 43 -7.05 -2.50 13.97
N ARG A 44 -8.35 -2.15 13.93
CA ARG A 44 -9.44 -2.95 14.51
C ARG A 44 -9.49 -4.39 13.95
N HIS A 45 -9.11 -4.57 12.70
CA HIS A 45 -9.04 -5.88 12.04
C HIS A 45 -7.67 -6.57 12.17
N GLY A 46 -6.65 -5.90 12.73
CA GLY A 46 -5.33 -6.51 12.99
C GLY A 46 -4.25 -6.18 11.98
N ALA A 47 -4.37 -5.11 11.20
CA ALA A 47 -3.27 -4.64 10.35
C ALA A 47 -2.06 -4.18 11.20
N TYR A 48 -0.86 -4.57 10.79
CA TYR A 48 0.39 -4.23 11.49
C TYR A 48 0.92 -2.85 11.16
N LYS A 49 0.75 -2.44 9.91
CA LYS A 49 1.36 -1.24 9.36
C LYS A 49 0.52 -0.73 8.21
N ILE A 50 0.45 0.58 8.07
CA ILE A 50 -0.06 1.27 6.90
C ILE A 50 0.94 2.38 6.55
N THR A 51 1.33 2.47 5.29
CA THR A 51 2.29 3.49 4.82
C THR A 51 1.78 4.16 3.56
N HIS A 52 1.93 5.48 3.48
CA HIS A 52 1.69 6.25 2.28
C HIS A 52 3.02 6.81 1.78
N VAL A 53 3.34 6.61 0.49
CA VAL A 53 4.46 7.27 -0.17
C VAL A 53 3.90 8.24 -1.20
N TYR A 54 4.01 9.53 -0.93
CA TYR A 54 3.62 10.58 -1.87
C TYR A 54 4.77 10.92 -2.81
N THR A 55 4.46 11.07 -4.09
CA THR A 55 5.45 11.23 -5.17
C THR A 55 5.17 12.51 -5.98
N PRO A 56 5.15 13.70 -5.34
CA PRO A 56 4.97 14.97 -6.05
C PRO A 56 6.10 15.22 -7.07
N PRO A 57 5.89 16.13 -8.05
CA PRO A 57 6.89 16.44 -9.06
C PRO A 57 8.29 16.71 -8.50
N ILE A 58 8.37 17.38 -7.33
CA ILE A 58 9.65 17.67 -6.70
C ILE A 58 10.45 16.43 -6.30
N THR A 59 9.81 15.35 -5.85
CA THR A 59 10.52 14.10 -5.51
C THR A 59 10.82 13.28 -6.76
N LYS A 60 9.94 13.30 -7.77
CA LYS A 60 10.19 12.70 -9.09
C LYS A 60 11.41 13.35 -9.78
N SER A 61 11.51 14.69 -9.74
CA SER A 61 12.66 15.44 -10.27
C SER A 61 13.99 15.10 -9.59
N LEU A 62 14.00 14.65 -8.34
CA LEU A 62 15.25 14.17 -7.71
C LEU A 62 15.81 12.99 -8.50
N ILE A 63 14.96 12.04 -8.89
CA ILE A 63 15.37 10.85 -9.63
C ILE A 63 15.74 11.22 -11.06
N THR A 64 14.92 12.02 -11.75
CA THR A 64 15.10 12.29 -13.18
C THR A 64 16.14 13.37 -13.50
N GLU A 65 16.41 14.30 -12.58
CA GLU A 65 17.31 15.44 -12.83
C GLU A 65 18.59 15.40 -11.98
N LYS A 66 18.52 14.97 -10.71
CA LYS A 66 19.68 15.01 -9.80
C LYS A 66 20.51 13.75 -9.83
N ILE A 67 19.84 12.59 -9.89
CA ILE A 67 20.48 11.28 -9.92
C ILE A 67 19.97 10.39 -11.07
N PRO A 68 19.87 10.89 -12.32
CA PRO A 68 19.35 10.09 -13.44
C PRO A 68 20.18 8.83 -13.70
N TRP A 69 21.47 8.87 -13.36
CA TRP A 69 22.40 7.74 -13.46
C TRP A 69 22.13 6.61 -12.45
N ALA A 70 21.29 6.85 -11.43
CA ALA A 70 20.84 5.82 -10.50
C ALA A 70 19.70 4.97 -11.08
N VAL A 71 19.05 5.43 -12.14
CA VAL A 71 18.03 4.67 -12.88
C VAL A 71 18.74 3.82 -13.95
N ARG A 72 18.49 2.51 -13.94
CA ARG A 72 19.10 1.63 -14.95
C ARG A 72 18.60 1.98 -16.35
N PRO A 73 19.46 1.91 -17.39
CA PRO A 73 19.02 2.10 -18.76
C PRO A 73 17.81 1.22 -19.12
N GLY A 74 16.77 1.83 -19.68
CA GLY A 74 15.52 1.16 -20.06
C GLY A 74 14.45 1.07 -18.97
N TRP A 75 14.74 1.47 -17.73
CA TRP A 75 13.72 1.54 -16.67
C TRP A 75 12.86 2.79 -16.82
N ILE A 76 11.56 2.63 -16.53
CA ILE A 76 10.59 3.73 -16.52
C ILE A 76 10.37 4.14 -15.06
N VAL A 77 10.39 5.44 -14.80
CA VAL A 77 10.02 5.98 -13.49
C VAL A 77 8.50 5.95 -13.40
N ASP A 78 8.00 5.26 -12.37
CA ASP A 78 6.57 5.18 -12.11
C ASP A 78 5.96 6.58 -11.86
N ASP A 79 4.78 6.83 -12.42
CA ASP A 79 4.11 8.12 -12.41
C ASP A 79 2.90 8.21 -11.47
N HIS A 80 2.59 7.20 -10.64
CA HIS A 80 1.56 7.34 -9.60
C HIS A 80 1.88 8.51 -8.66
N ASP A 81 0.86 9.05 -8.01
CA ASP A 81 0.97 10.23 -7.13
C ASP A 81 1.03 9.86 -5.64
N VAL A 82 0.45 8.72 -5.29
CA VAL A 82 0.61 8.09 -3.98
C VAL A 82 0.58 6.56 -4.12
N SER A 83 1.43 5.88 -3.35
CA SER A 83 1.25 4.46 -3.06
C SER A 83 0.86 4.27 -1.61
N VAL A 84 -0.13 3.41 -1.38
CA VAL A 84 -0.66 3.07 -0.06
C VAL A 84 -0.47 1.59 0.16
N SER A 85 0.36 1.20 1.14
CA SER A 85 0.66 -0.20 1.48
C SER A 85 0.14 -0.57 2.85
N MET A 86 -0.72 -1.57 2.92
CA MET A 86 -1.26 -2.17 4.13
C MET A 86 -0.61 -3.53 4.39
N TYR A 87 -0.21 -3.77 5.63
CA TYR A 87 0.48 -4.99 6.06
C TYR A 87 -0.39 -5.76 7.04
N VAL A 88 -0.71 -7.01 6.73
CA VAL A 88 -1.64 -7.86 7.47
C VAL A 88 -1.02 -9.26 7.67
N PRO A 89 -1.46 -10.03 8.69
CA PRO A 89 -0.93 -11.37 8.92
C PRO A 89 -1.31 -12.38 7.86
N ASP A 90 -2.51 -12.26 7.31
CA ASP A 90 -3.12 -13.28 6.46
C ASP A 90 -4.16 -12.69 5.48
N PRO A 91 -4.54 -13.45 4.44
CA PRO A 91 -5.57 -13.06 3.49
C PRO A 91 -6.95 -12.84 4.12
N GLU A 92 -7.30 -13.55 5.18
CA GLU A 92 -8.58 -13.41 5.89
C GLU A 92 -8.70 -12.02 6.54
N THR A 93 -7.63 -11.54 7.16
CA THR A 93 -7.55 -10.18 7.70
C THR A 93 -7.66 -9.13 6.59
N LEU A 94 -6.98 -9.36 5.46
CA LEU A 94 -7.11 -8.49 4.28
C LEU A 94 -8.57 -8.42 3.83
N GLN A 95 -9.22 -9.57 3.69
CA GLN A 95 -10.60 -9.69 3.27
C GLN A 95 -11.53 -8.94 4.22
N ALA A 96 -11.39 -9.18 5.54
CA ALA A 96 -12.19 -8.51 6.56
C ALA A 96 -12.12 -6.99 6.47
N ILE A 97 -10.92 -6.44 6.25
CA ILE A 97 -10.72 -4.99 6.07
C ILE A 97 -11.40 -4.49 4.80
N VAL A 98 -11.11 -5.12 3.65
CA VAL A 98 -11.64 -4.61 2.38
C VAL A 98 -13.15 -4.76 2.31
N THR A 99 -13.76 -5.74 2.98
CA THR A 99 -15.23 -5.89 3.06
C THR A 99 -15.89 -5.11 4.20
N ASP A 100 -15.13 -4.38 5.03
CA ASP A 100 -15.69 -3.58 6.11
C ASP A 100 -16.57 -2.44 5.52
N PRO A 101 -17.85 -2.31 5.92
CA PRO A 101 -18.74 -1.29 5.35
C PRO A 101 -18.27 0.16 5.58
N GLU A 102 -17.61 0.44 6.71
CA GLU A 102 -17.03 1.76 6.98
C GLU A 102 -15.84 2.03 6.04
N PHE A 103 -15.04 1.00 5.75
CA PHE A 103 -13.92 1.09 4.82
C PHE A 103 -14.40 1.29 3.38
N GLN A 104 -15.39 0.51 2.94
CA GLN A 104 -16.05 0.64 1.64
C GLN A 104 -16.58 2.05 1.41
N SER A 105 -17.34 2.58 2.38
CA SER A 105 -17.90 3.94 2.32
C SER A 105 -16.80 5.01 2.25
N LEU A 106 -15.69 4.79 2.98
CA LEU A 106 -14.56 5.70 2.97
C LEU A 106 -13.85 5.74 1.60
N VAL A 107 -13.64 4.59 0.96
CA VAL A 107 -13.01 4.49 -0.38
C VAL A 107 -13.92 5.03 -1.48
N ALA A 108 -15.22 4.71 -1.43
CA ALA A 108 -16.21 5.24 -2.37
C ALA A 108 -16.35 6.78 -2.30
N GLY A 109 -15.93 7.40 -1.19
CA GLY A 109 -15.96 8.85 -1.02
C GLY A 109 -14.81 9.61 -1.69
N GLU A 110 -13.84 8.94 -2.31
CA GLU A 110 -12.59 9.57 -2.78
C GLU A 110 -12.66 10.17 -4.19
N ASP A 111 -13.75 9.94 -4.95
CA ASP A 111 -13.87 10.29 -6.39
C ASP A 111 -13.71 11.78 -6.72
N HIS A 112 -13.86 12.65 -5.72
CA HIS A 112 -13.66 14.09 -5.87
C HIS A 112 -12.18 14.50 -5.79
N ILE A 113 -11.31 13.63 -5.26
CA ILE A 113 -9.88 13.89 -5.04
C ILE A 113 -8.99 12.93 -5.85
N LEU A 114 -9.43 11.71 -6.10
CA LEU A 114 -8.69 10.68 -6.82
C LEU A 114 -9.23 10.44 -8.23
N ASP A 115 -8.33 10.06 -9.12
CA ASP A 115 -8.65 9.42 -10.40
C ASP A 115 -8.67 7.91 -10.18
N GLN A 116 -9.89 7.35 -10.13
CA GLN A 116 -10.12 5.92 -9.87
C GLN A 116 -9.87 5.04 -11.10
N GLU A 117 -9.86 5.61 -12.31
CA GLU A 117 -9.75 4.83 -13.56
C GLU A 117 -8.33 4.35 -13.80
N ARG A 118 -7.34 5.08 -13.28
CA ARG A 118 -5.91 4.79 -13.45
C ARG A 118 -5.32 3.97 -12.31
N ALA A 119 -6.06 3.75 -11.24
CA ALA A 119 -5.54 3.08 -10.05
C ALA A 119 -5.16 1.61 -10.35
N THR A 120 -4.08 1.14 -9.72
CA THR A 120 -3.66 -0.27 -9.82
C THR A 120 -3.35 -0.82 -8.44
N VAL A 121 -3.41 -2.15 -8.29
CA VAL A 121 -3.18 -2.84 -7.02
C VAL A 121 -2.24 -4.03 -7.21
N THR A 122 -1.40 -4.28 -6.22
CA THR A 122 -0.55 -5.47 -6.12
C THR A 122 -0.57 -6.05 -4.71
N ALA A 123 -0.33 -7.36 -4.60
CA ALA A 123 -0.20 -8.06 -3.34
C ALA A 123 1.07 -8.92 -3.33
N GLY A 124 1.77 -8.97 -2.20
CA GLY A 124 2.99 -9.74 -2.02
C GLY A 124 3.45 -9.76 -0.56
N TRP A 125 4.73 -10.03 -0.32
CA TRP A 125 5.34 -9.93 1.02
C TRP A 125 6.51 -8.94 0.99
N GLU A 126 6.89 -8.45 2.16
CA GLU A 126 8.05 -7.57 2.32
C GLU A 126 9.22 -8.35 2.95
N GLU A 127 10.35 -8.41 2.24
CA GLU A 127 11.61 -8.90 2.78
C GLU A 127 12.50 -7.74 3.19
N VAL A 128 12.78 -7.61 4.48
CA VAL A 128 13.60 -6.52 5.03
C VAL A 128 15.05 -6.99 5.17
N PHE A 129 15.97 -6.35 4.45
CA PHE A 129 17.41 -6.65 4.49
C PHE A 129 18.20 -5.66 5.36
N VAL A 130 17.68 -4.44 5.52
CA VAL A 130 18.25 -3.40 6.37
C VAL A 130 17.10 -2.76 7.15
N ASP A 131 17.23 -2.68 8.47
CA ASP A 131 16.27 -2.03 9.35
C ASP A 131 17.01 -1.21 10.41
N GLU A 132 16.46 -0.04 10.75
CA GLU A 132 17.09 0.92 11.67
C GLU A 132 18.60 1.19 11.38
N GLY A 133 18.97 1.21 10.09
CA GLY A 133 20.35 1.45 9.63
C GLY A 133 21.31 0.27 9.83
N LYS A 134 20.82 -0.92 10.18
CA LYS A 134 21.61 -2.13 10.39
C LYS A 134 21.17 -3.23 9.43
N ILE A 135 22.13 -4.02 8.95
CA ILE A 135 21.81 -5.25 8.22
C ILE A 135 21.02 -6.15 9.16
N VAL A 136 19.86 -6.61 8.70
CA VAL A 136 19.08 -7.59 9.44
C VAL A 136 19.69 -8.96 9.15
N ASP A 137 20.51 -9.44 10.08
CA ASP A 137 21.23 -10.71 9.97
C ASP A 137 20.29 -11.85 10.33
N ILE A 138 19.89 -12.68 9.36
CA ILE A 138 18.87 -13.70 9.62
C ILE A 138 18.90 -14.92 8.70
N ASP A 139 18.77 -16.08 9.35
CA ASP A 139 18.14 -17.30 8.85
C ASP A 139 16.75 -16.95 8.25
N ARG A 140 16.59 -17.17 6.94
CA ARG A 140 15.45 -16.73 6.11
C ARG A 140 14.40 -17.83 6.04
N GLU A 141 13.13 -17.43 5.99
CA GLU A 141 12.05 -18.36 5.68
C GLU A 141 12.24 -18.98 4.29
N SER A 142 11.78 -20.21 4.10
CA SER A 142 11.88 -20.87 2.80
C SER A 142 10.83 -20.34 1.82
N TRP A 143 11.09 -20.51 0.53
CA TRP A 143 10.11 -20.18 -0.52
C TRP A 143 8.76 -20.86 -0.30
N GLU A 144 8.76 -22.09 0.19
CA GLU A 144 7.55 -22.86 0.52
C GLU A 144 6.77 -22.18 1.65
N ALA A 145 7.44 -21.65 2.68
CA ALA A 145 6.78 -20.91 3.75
C ALA A 145 6.14 -19.61 3.24
N PHE A 146 6.82 -18.85 2.38
CA PHE A 146 6.27 -17.63 1.76
C PHE A 146 5.03 -17.92 0.91
N THR A 147 5.08 -18.98 0.10
CA THR A 147 4.02 -19.31 -0.84
C THR A 147 2.84 -20.04 -0.21
N ALA A 148 3.03 -20.67 0.96
CA ALA A 148 1.95 -21.34 1.70
C ALA A 148 0.82 -20.38 2.13
N MET A 149 1.13 -19.09 2.39
CA MET A 149 0.13 -18.10 2.82
C MET A 149 -1.07 -17.96 1.88
N GLY A 150 -0.88 -18.16 0.57
CA GLY A 150 -1.95 -18.07 -0.43
C GLY A 150 -2.55 -19.41 -0.82
N GLN A 151 -1.94 -20.54 -0.44
CA GLN A 151 -2.32 -21.88 -0.92
C GLN A 151 -3.57 -22.43 -0.23
N GLY A 152 -3.86 -22.00 1.00
CA GLY A 152 -5.04 -22.42 1.77
C GLY A 152 -6.26 -21.51 1.62
N SER A 153 -6.09 -20.33 1.01
CA SER A 153 -7.16 -19.35 0.89
C SER A 153 -8.26 -19.85 -0.03
N LYS A 154 -9.49 -19.87 0.47
CA LYS A 154 -10.65 -20.21 -0.36
C LYS A 154 -10.89 -19.08 -1.34
N LYS A 155 -11.17 -19.42 -2.61
CA LYS A 155 -11.75 -18.44 -3.53
C LYS A 155 -13.07 -17.98 -2.93
N THR A 156 -13.17 -16.69 -2.66
CA THR A 156 -14.40 -16.03 -2.23
C THR A 156 -14.88 -15.13 -3.35
N ASP A 157 -16.19 -15.08 -3.57
CA ASP A 157 -16.78 -14.07 -4.43
C ASP A 157 -16.89 -12.77 -3.64
N ALA A 158 -16.73 -11.63 -4.32
CA ALA A 158 -17.01 -10.35 -3.71
C ALA A 158 -18.50 -10.31 -3.31
N PRO A 159 -18.84 -9.90 -2.07
CA PRO A 159 -20.22 -9.61 -1.71
C PRO A 159 -20.86 -8.63 -2.71
N GLU A 160 -22.16 -8.77 -2.98
CA GLU A 160 -22.88 -7.97 -3.99
C GLU A 160 -22.81 -6.45 -3.76
N ASP A 161 -22.50 -6.03 -2.53
CA ASP A 161 -22.41 -4.65 -2.08
C ASP A 161 -20.99 -4.06 -2.04
N VAL A 162 -19.96 -4.87 -2.32
CA VAL A 162 -18.57 -4.41 -2.40
C VAL A 162 -18.33 -3.63 -3.69
N ARG A 163 -17.82 -2.40 -3.57
CA ARG A 163 -17.63 -1.47 -4.70
C ARG A 163 -16.20 -0.94 -4.85
N ILE A 164 -15.22 -1.59 -4.22
CA ILE A 164 -13.79 -1.30 -4.44
C ILE A 164 -13.32 -2.02 -5.70
#